data_AF-A0A917U3K2-F1
#
_entry.id   AF-A0A917U3K2-F1
#
_cell.length_a   1.000
_cell.length_b   1.000
_cell.length_c   1.000
_cell.angle_alpha   90.00
_cell.angle_beta   90.00
_cell.angle_gamma   90.00
#
_symmetry.space_group_name_H-M   'P 1'
#
loop_
_entity.id
_entity.type
_entity.pdbx_description
1 polymer ?
#
loop_
_entity_poly.entity_id
_entity_poly.type
_entity_poly.pdbx_seq_one_letter_code
_entity_poly.pdbx_strand_id
1 'polypeptide(L)'
;MSRLAAACRALVAAPWFNAASFVVILLNALTLGLETYHGFVRSAGAVFHVLEYVFLACFSVELLVRFCAHLPRPGRFFRDRWNLFDLAIVLAPLIPGVRENVTLLRLLRLARIVRAFRLFPSLRVILVGIRRSLPGLASFLLITLLVLYGYAMLGWMVFGHAYPEQYGTVGQAMLTLFLLLSLDGITDTLQAGRAVTEWGILYYLSYMIAASYLLTNLLVGVVLNALQEAQEVEKEAAAAPPAPAPRSNIEERIAVLRAALDDLEREVAGADAVPVEAGVR
;
A
#
# COMPACT_ATOMS: atom_id res chain seq x y z
N MET A 1 -4.06 -34.97 14.52
CA MET A 1 -3.69 -33.61 14.04
C MET A 1 -4.77 -32.93 13.17
N SER A 2 -5.56 -33.67 12.37
CA SER A 2 -6.60 -33.08 11.49
C SER A 2 -7.76 -32.39 12.23
N ARG A 3 -8.25 -32.95 13.34
CA ARG A 3 -9.35 -32.38 14.15
C ARG A 3 -8.98 -31.06 14.84
N LEU A 4 -7.77 -30.98 15.39
CA LEU A 4 -7.26 -29.79 16.09
C LEU A 4 -7.07 -28.62 15.09
N ALA A 5 -6.52 -28.91 13.92
CA ALA A 5 -6.40 -27.92 12.85
C ALA A 5 -7.78 -27.47 12.29
N ALA A 6 -8.77 -28.37 12.25
CA ALA A 6 -10.13 -28.02 11.83
C ALA A 6 -10.83 -27.10 12.85
N ALA A 7 -10.71 -27.40 14.14
CA ALA A 7 -11.23 -26.55 15.22
C ALA A 7 -10.57 -25.16 15.22
N CYS A 8 -9.25 -25.09 15.07
CA CYS A 8 -8.55 -23.81 14.96
C CYS A 8 -8.95 -23.01 13.72
N ARG A 9 -9.19 -23.67 12.58
CA ARG A 9 -9.71 -22.98 11.38
C ARG A 9 -11.11 -22.40 11.61
N ALA A 10 -12.00 -23.13 12.27
CA ALA A 10 -13.33 -22.63 12.62
C ALA A 10 -13.23 -21.40 13.54
N LEU A 11 -12.31 -21.42 14.51
CA LEU A 11 -12.08 -20.31 15.43
C LEU A 11 -11.53 -19.06 14.72
N VAL A 12 -10.52 -19.22 13.86
CA VAL A 12 -9.90 -18.12 13.10
C VAL A 12 -10.85 -17.51 12.07
N ALA A 13 -11.77 -18.32 11.52
CA ALA A 13 -12.77 -17.85 10.57
C ALA A 13 -13.90 -17.04 11.22
N ALA A 14 -14.03 -17.09 12.56
CA ALA A 14 -15.11 -16.40 13.24
C ALA A 14 -14.88 -14.88 13.25
N PRO A 15 -15.91 -14.06 12.96
CA PRO A 15 -15.76 -12.60 12.90
C PRO A 15 -15.38 -12.00 14.26
N TRP A 16 -15.84 -12.59 15.36
CA TRP A 16 -15.51 -12.15 16.71
C TRP A 16 -14.04 -12.34 17.05
N PHE A 17 -13.35 -13.32 16.44
CA PHE A 17 -11.93 -13.57 16.71
C PHE A 17 -11.08 -12.38 16.26
N ASN A 18 -11.31 -11.90 15.04
CA ASN A 18 -10.62 -10.72 14.53
C ASN A 18 -11.02 -9.44 15.29
N ALA A 19 -12.28 -9.31 15.69
CA ALA A 19 -12.75 -8.19 16.51
C ALA A 19 -12.10 -8.18 17.91
N ALA A 20 -11.98 -9.34 18.55
CA ALA A 20 -11.31 -9.48 19.84
C ALA A 20 -9.82 -9.12 19.72
N SER A 21 -9.12 -9.65 18.72
CA SER A 21 -7.72 -9.25 18.44
C SER A 21 -7.60 -7.75 18.25
N PHE A 22 -8.51 -7.13 17.51
CA PHE A 22 -8.52 -5.69 17.27
C PHE A 22 -8.67 -4.89 18.57
N VAL A 23 -9.62 -5.27 19.44
CA VAL A 23 -9.81 -4.64 20.74
C VAL A 23 -8.55 -4.74 21.59
N VAL A 24 -7.88 -5.90 21.62
CA VAL A 24 -6.63 -6.09 22.37
C VAL A 24 -5.52 -5.18 21.84
N ILE A 25 -5.39 -5.01 20.52
CA ILE A 25 -4.43 -4.08 19.91
C ILE A 25 -4.75 -2.63 20.30
N LEU A 26 -6.02 -2.24 20.23
CA LEU A 26 -6.45 -0.89 20.58
C LEU A 26 -6.15 -0.57 22.05
N LEU A 27 -6.48 -1.49 22.96
CA LEU A 27 -6.16 -1.35 24.39
C LEU A 27 -4.65 -1.29 24.63
N ASN A 28 -3.87 -2.11 23.91
CA ASN A 28 -2.41 -2.07 24.01
C ASN A 28 -1.82 -0.74 23.53
N ALA A 29 -2.32 -0.20 22.40
CA ALA A 29 -1.90 1.09 21.87
C ALA A 29 -2.26 2.25 22.82
N LEU A 30 -3.47 2.23 23.39
CA LEU A 30 -3.89 3.22 24.39
C LEU A 30 -3.00 3.17 25.64
N THR A 31 -2.69 1.96 26.12
CA THR A 31 -1.81 1.74 27.28
C THR A 31 -0.40 2.29 27.03
N LEU A 32 0.16 2.04 25.83
CA LEU A 32 1.44 2.61 25.38
C LEU A 32 1.41 4.15 25.31
N GLY A 33 0.30 4.73 24.83
CA GLY A 33 0.12 6.18 24.81
C GLY A 33 0.06 6.77 26.21
N LEU A 34 -0.65 6.13 27.14
CA LEU A 34 -0.73 6.58 28.54
C LEU A 34 0.62 6.53 29.27
N GLU A 35 1.51 5.61 28.90
CA GLU A 35 2.85 5.49 29.47
C GLU A 35 3.77 6.68 29.10
N THR A 36 3.41 7.48 28.08
CA THR A 36 4.13 8.72 27.76
C THR A 36 3.92 9.81 28.81
N TYR A 37 2.84 9.73 29.60
CA TYR A 37 2.53 10.70 30.64
C TYR A 37 3.18 10.29 31.97
N HIS A 38 4.24 11.00 32.35
CA HIS A 38 5.02 10.72 33.57
C HIS A 38 4.20 10.64 34.87
N GLY A 39 3.07 11.34 34.96
CA GLY A 39 2.17 11.30 36.11
C GLY A 39 1.46 9.95 36.30
N PHE A 40 1.08 9.29 35.21
CA PHE A 40 0.43 7.97 35.26
C PHE A 40 1.41 6.84 35.54
N VAL A 41 2.62 6.92 34.99
CA VAL A 41 3.65 5.89 35.21
C VAL A 41 4.10 5.83 36.68
N ARG A 42 4.20 6.99 37.35
CA ARG A 42 4.59 7.04 38.78
C ARG A 42 3.55 6.42 39.71
N SER A 43 2.27 6.50 39.40
CA SER A 43 1.19 5.98 40.24
C SER A 43 0.78 4.54 39.90
N ALA A 44 0.86 4.15 38.62
CA ALA A 44 0.33 2.88 38.12
C ALA A 44 1.34 2.03 37.34
N GLY A 45 2.65 2.27 37.49
CA GLY A 45 3.71 1.55 36.75
C GLY A 45 3.59 0.01 36.80
N ALA A 46 3.25 -0.57 37.95
CA ALA A 46 3.06 -2.02 38.08
C ALA A 46 1.88 -2.54 37.24
N VAL A 47 0.80 -1.77 37.13
CA VAL A 47 -0.38 -2.13 36.31
C VAL A 47 -0.01 -2.14 34.83
N PHE A 48 0.77 -1.13 34.38
CA PHE A 48 1.25 -1.07 33.00
C PHE A 48 2.11 -2.29 32.63
N HIS A 49 3.00 -2.74 33.53
CA HIS A 49 3.78 -3.95 33.31
C HIS A 49 2.91 -5.21 33.22
N VAL A 50 1.93 -5.38 34.12
CA VAL A 50 1.01 -6.53 34.07
C VAL A 50 0.21 -6.53 32.77
N LEU A 51 -0.35 -5.38 32.37
CA LEU A 51 -1.09 -5.23 31.12
C LEU A 51 -0.21 -5.58 29.91
N GLU A 52 1.06 -5.17 29.90
CA GLU A 52 1.97 -5.52 28.82
C GLU A 52 2.13 -7.05 28.67
N TYR A 53 2.31 -7.78 29.77
CA TYR A 53 2.39 -9.24 29.75
C TYR A 53 1.08 -9.89 29.31
N VAL A 54 -0.05 -9.36 29.76
CA VAL A 54 -1.38 -9.85 29.33
C VAL A 54 -1.56 -9.68 27.84
N PHE A 55 -1.26 -8.49 27.29
CA PHE A 55 -1.35 -8.24 25.85
C PHE A 55 -0.40 -9.16 25.06
N LEU A 56 0.84 -9.32 25.51
CA LEU A 56 1.79 -10.24 24.89
C LEU A 56 1.26 -11.68 24.89
N ALA A 57 0.71 -12.15 26.02
CA ALA A 57 0.14 -13.48 26.13
C ALA A 57 -1.05 -13.68 25.19
N CYS A 58 -1.99 -12.73 25.13
CA CYS A 58 -3.11 -12.75 24.20
C CYS A 58 -2.64 -12.87 22.74
N PHE A 59 -1.65 -12.08 22.34
CA PHE A 59 -1.11 -12.15 20.98
C PHE A 59 -0.35 -13.43 20.68
N SER A 60 0.39 -13.96 21.64
CA SER A 60 1.07 -15.24 21.50
C SER A 60 0.07 -16.39 21.32
N VAL A 61 -1.00 -16.39 22.10
CA VAL A 61 -2.09 -17.38 21.95
C VAL A 61 -2.79 -17.23 20.60
N GLU A 62 -3.12 -15.99 20.20
CA GLU A 62 -3.70 -15.71 18.87
C GLU A 62 -2.82 -16.26 17.74
N LEU A 63 -1.51 -16.00 17.81
CA LEU A 63 -0.55 -16.46 16.82
C LEU A 63 -0.45 -18.00 16.79
N LEU A 64 -0.43 -18.64 17.96
CA LEU A 64 -0.41 -20.10 18.08
C LEU A 64 -1.69 -20.72 17.49
N VAL A 65 -2.86 -20.16 17.75
CA VAL A 65 -4.13 -20.60 17.16
C VAL A 65 -4.08 -20.49 15.63
N ARG A 66 -3.58 -19.37 15.10
CA ARG A 66 -3.40 -19.16 13.65
C ARG A 66 -2.40 -20.13 13.03
N PHE A 67 -1.31 -20.43 13.73
CA PHE A 67 -0.33 -21.44 13.33
C PHE A 67 -0.96 -22.83 13.29
N CYS A 68 -1.72 -23.21 14.34
CA CYS A 68 -2.45 -24.47 14.42
C CYS A 68 -3.53 -24.64 13.35
N ALA A 69 -4.15 -23.55 12.89
CA ALA A 69 -5.08 -23.59 11.76
C ALA A 69 -4.38 -24.02 10.44
N HIS A 70 -3.09 -23.72 10.29
CA HIS A 70 -2.27 -23.99 9.11
C HIS A 70 -1.42 -25.27 9.21
N LEU A 71 -1.49 -26.01 10.32
CA LEU A 71 -0.71 -27.23 10.58
C LEU A 71 -0.69 -28.29 9.45
N PRO A 72 -1.79 -28.51 8.67
CA PRO A 72 -1.76 -29.49 7.59
C PRO A 72 -0.78 -29.13 6.45
N ARG A 73 -0.43 -27.84 6.30
CA ARG A 73 0.55 -27.33 5.33
C ARG A 73 1.26 -26.11 5.93
N PRO A 74 2.26 -26.32 6.82
CA PRO A 74 2.92 -25.22 7.53
C PRO A 74 3.59 -24.21 6.58
N GLY A 75 4.02 -24.64 5.39
CA GLY A 75 4.56 -23.74 4.36
C GLY A 75 3.60 -22.62 3.90
N ARG A 76 2.28 -22.77 4.08
CA ARG A 76 1.33 -21.67 3.81
C ARG A 76 1.40 -20.57 4.87
N PHE A 77 1.70 -20.91 6.12
CA PHE A 77 1.85 -19.92 7.18
C PHE A 77 3.03 -18.98 6.89
N PHE A 78 4.18 -19.54 6.49
CA PHE A 78 5.39 -18.78 6.16
C PHE A 78 5.33 -18.00 4.84
N ARG A 79 4.38 -18.31 3.93
CA ARG A 79 4.17 -17.51 2.71
C ARG A 79 3.44 -16.19 2.97
N ASP A 80 2.68 -16.09 4.05
CA ASP A 80 2.04 -14.83 4.43
C ASP A 80 3.03 -13.94 5.21
N ARG A 81 3.44 -12.85 4.58
CA ARG A 81 4.41 -11.89 5.14
C ARG A 81 3.96 -11.34 6.49
N TRP A 82 2.66 -11.24 6.74
CA TRP A 82 2.13 -10.74 8.01
C TRP A 82 2.25 -11.78 9.13
N ASN A 83 2.04 -13.06 8.83
CA ASN A 83 2.29 -14.14 9.80
C ASN A 83 3.77 -14.23 10.18
N LEU A 84 4.66 -14.06 9.19
CA LEU A 84 6.11 -14.05 9.43
C LEU A 84 6.54 -12.86 10.29
N PHE A 85 5.98 -11.68 10.05
CA PHE A 85 6.20 -10.49 10.87
C PHE A 85 5.70 -10.68 12.31
N ASP A 86 4.50 -11.23 12.48
CA ASP A 86 3.95 -11.52 13.82
C ASP A 86 4.84 -12.50 14.58
N LEU A 87 5.28 -13.56 13.91
CA LEU A 87 6.22 -14.54 14.46
C LEU A 87 7.55 -13.90 14.86
N ALA A 88 8.12 -13.04 14.00
CA ALA A 88 9.36 -12.33 14.31
C ALA A 88 9.21 -11.48 15.57
N ILE A 89 8.11 -10.74 15.75
CA ILE A 89 7.89 -9.92 16.95
C ILE A 89 7.72 -10.77 18.22
N VAL A 90 7.06 -11.93 18.14
CA VAL A 90 6.92 -12.82 19.31
C VAL A 90 8.26 -13.49 19.66
N LEU A 91 9.06 -13.86 18.66
CA LEU A 91 10.32 -14.57 18.86
C LEU A 91 11.51 -13.64 19.14
N ALA A 92 11.47 -12.39 18.68
CA ALA A 92 12.59 -11.45 18.82
C ALA A 92 13.09 -11.26 20.27
N PRO A 93 12.22 -11.19 21.30
CA PRO A 93 12.67 -11.13 22.70
C PRO A 93 13.42 -12.37 23.19
N LEU A 94 13.33 -13.51 22.50
CA LEU A 94 14.03 -14.75 22.83
C LEU A 94 15.42 -14.84 22.17
N ILE A 95 15.73 -13.95 21.22
CA ILE A 95 17.00 -13.98 20.49
C ILE A 95 18.11 -13.33 21.36
N PRO A 96 19.23 -14.03 21.63
CA PRO A 96 20.40 -13.45 22.28
C PRO A 96 20.90 -12.21 21.49
N GLY A 97 21.26 -11.14 22.19
CA GLY A 97 21.56 -9.84 21.57
C GLY A 97 20.35 -8.91 21.42
N VAL A 98 19.16 -9.40 21.02
CA VAL A 98 17.95 -8.55 21.04
C VAL A 98 17.48 -8.33 22.48
N ARG A 99 17.51 -9.38 23.29
CA ARG A 99 17.13 -9.34 24.71
C ARG A 99 17.99 -8.38 25.55
N GLU A 100 19.24 -8.19 25.17
CA GLU A 100 20.19 -7.34 25.89
C GLU A 100 20.06 -5.87 25.51
N ASN A 101 19.50 -5.59 24.33
CA ASN A 101 19.32 -4.24 23.81
C ASN A 101 17.95 -3.67 24.20
N VAL A 102 17.92 -2.89 25.28
CA VAL A 102 16.69 -2.24 25.78
C VAL A 102 16.00 -1.39 24.70
N THR A 103 16.75 -0.70 23.85
CA THR A 103 16.20 0.08 22.73
C THR A 103 15.49 -0.80 21.70
N LEU A 104 16.06 -1.96 21.36
CA LEU A 104 15.43 -2.90 20.44
C LEU A 104 14.17 -3.51 21.05
N LEU A 105 14.18 -3.86 22.34
CA LEU A 105 12.97 -4.32 23.04
C LEU A 105 11.87 -3.26 23.04
N ARG A 106 12.21 -1.98 23.22
CA ARG A 106 11.26 -0.86 23.12
C ARG A 106 10.69 -0.72 21.70
N LEU A 107 11.55 -0.79 20.67
CA LEU A 107 11.10 -0.72 19.27
C LEU A 107 10.22 -1.91 18.89
N LEU A 108 10.54 -3.12 19.34
CA LEU A 108 9.73 -4.33 19.14
C LEU A 108 8.38 -4.24 19.84
N ARG A 109 8.32 -3.57 21.00
CA ARG A 109 7.07 -3.27 21.69
C ARG A 109 6.18 -2.36 20.84
N LEU A 110 6.74 -1.31 20.25
CA LEU A 110 6.03 -0.42 19.32
C LEU A 110 5.61 -1.12 18.02
N ALA A 111 6.43 -2.05 17.51
CA ALA A 111 6.12 -2.85 16.34
C ALA A 111 4.84 -3.70 16.50
N ARG A 112 4.37 -3.94 17.73
CA ARG A 112 3.08 -4.61 17.97
C ARG A 112 1.89 -3.77 17.51
N ILE A 113 1.98 -2.43 17.55
CA ILE A 113 0.94 -1.52 17.04
C ILE A 113 0.79 -1.70 15.51
N VAL A 114 1.90 -1.93 14.81
CA VAL A 114 1.95 -2.20 13.36
C VAL A 114 1.13 -3.45 13.00
N ARG A 115 0.88 -4.36 13.94
CA ARG A 115 -0.02 -5.52 13.71
C ARG A 115 -1.45 -5.12 13.43
N ALA A 116 -1.90 -3.92 13.85
CA ALA A 116 -3.21 -3.39 13.45
C ALA A 116 -3.35 -3.38 11.92
N PHE A 117 -2.27 -3.13 11.16
CA PHE A 117 -2.30 -3.13 9.70
C PHE A 117 -2.69 -4.48 9.08
N ARG A 118 -2.51 -5.59 9.81
CA ARG A 118 -2.98 -6.90 9.36
C ARG A 118 -4.50 -7.03 9.44
N LEU A 119 -5.14 -6.36 10.41
CA LEU A 119 -6.58 -6.47 10.67
C LEU A 119 -7.42 -5.53 9.81
N PHE A 120 -6.80 -4.52 9.18
CA PHE A 120 -7.47 -3.59 8.26
C PHE A 120 -7.12 -3.92 6.80
N PRO A 121 -8.02 -4.61 6.08
CA PRO A 121 -7.85 -4.84 4.64
C PRO A 121 -7.62 -3.54 3.86
N SER A 122 -8.28 -2.44 4.24
CA SER A 122 -8.13 -1.14 3.60
C SER A 122 -6.70 -0.60 3.64
N LEU A 123 -5.97 -0.80 4.76
CA LEU A 123 -4.58 -0.36 4.88
C LEU A 123 -3.65 -1.21 4.01
N ARG A 124 -3.97 -2.51 3.84
CA ARG A 124 -3.24 -3.38 2.90
C ARG A 124 -3.44 -2.94 1.46
N VAL A 125 -4.67 -2.57 1.08
CA VAL A 125 -4.97 -2.05 -0.26
C VAL A 125 -4.18 -0.77 -0.54
N ILE A 126 -4.14 0.16 0.41
CA ILE A 126 -3.35 1.40 0.30
C ILE A 126 -1.85 1.08 0.15
N LEU A 127 -1.28 0.21 0.99
CA LEU A 127 0.14 -0.16 0.91
C LEU A 127 0.48 -0.86 -0.42
N VAL A 128 -0.39 -1.74 -0.90
CA VAL A 128 -0.22 -2.40 -2.21
C VAL A 128 -0.30 -1.36 -3.34
N GLY A 129 -1.23 -0.41 -3.26
CA GLY A 129 -1.34 0.70 -4.19
C GLY A 129 -0.08 1.56 -4.22
N ILE A 130 0.41 1.99 -3.06
CA ILE A 130 1.68 2.74 -2.93
C ILE A 130 2.84 1.94 -3.53
N ARG A 131 2.94 0.65 -3.22
CA ARG A 131 4.02 -0.20 -3.75
C ARG A 131 3.94 -0.38 -5.26
N ARG A 132 2.74 -0.36 -5.83
CA ARG A 132 2.52 -0.50 -7.28
C ARG A 132 2.84 0.80 -8.02
N SER A 133 2.56 1.96 -7.42
CA SER A 133 2.86 3.26 -8.02
C SER A 133 4.32 3.71 -7.83
N LEU A 134 5.00 3.25 -6.77
CA LEU A 134 6.37 3.66 -6.45
C LEU A 134 7.40 3.45 -7.59
N PRO A 135 7.43 2.30 -8.31
CA PRO A 135 8.37 2.09 -9.41
C PRO A 135 8.23 3.13 -10.53
N GLY A 136 7.00 3.54 -10.86
CA GLY A 136 6.74 4.57 -11.86
C GLY A 136 7.23 5.96 -11.45
N LEU A 137 7.45 6.19 -10.15
CA LEU A 137 7.93 7.45 -9.58
C LEU A 137 9.43 7.44 -9.24
N ALA A 138 10.04 6.27 -9.18
CA ALA A 138 11.41 6.10 -8.71
C ALA A 138 12.42 6.97 -9.51
N SER A 139 12.27 7.03 -10.83
CA SER A 139 13.13 7.85 -11.70
C SER A 139 13.01 9.35 -11.41
N PHE A 140 11.78 9.85 -11.20
CA PHE A 140 11.53 11.26 -10.86
C PHE A 140 12.05 11.62 -9.47
N LEU A 141 11.83 10.74 -8.50
CA LEU A 141 12.38 10.89 -7.14
C LEU A 141 13.91 10.91 -7.15
N LEU A 142 14.54 10.07 -7.96
CA LEU A 142 16.00 10.04 -8.09
C LEU A 142 16.55 11.35 -8.66
N ILE A 143 15.95 11.88 -9.73
CA ILE A 143 16.35 13.17 -10.31
C ILE A 143 16.13 14.30 -9.28
N THR A 144 15.00 14.29 -8.57
CA THR A 144 14.69 15.28 -7.54
C THR A 144 15.74 15.25 -6.42
N LEU A 145 16.12 14.05 -5.97
CA LEU A 145 17.13 13.86 -4.94
C LEU A 145 18.52 14.31 -5.41
N LEU A 146 18.87 14.07 -6.67
CA LEU A 146 20.14 14.50 -7.25
C LEU A 146 20.26 16.02 -7.31
N VAL A 147 19.19 16.70 -7.75
CA VAL A 147 19.14 18.17 -7.78
C VAL A 147 19.17 18.73 -6.36
N LEU A 148 18.39 18.15 -5.43
CA LEU A 148 18.40 18.53 -4.02
C LEU A 148 19.81 18.40 -3.41
N TYR A 149 20.49 17.29 -3.68
CA TYR A 149 21.85 17.06 -3.21
C TYR A 149 22.85 18.06 -3.81
N GLY A 150 22.75 18.33 -5.12
CA GLY A 150 23.60 19.32 -5.78
C GLY A 150 23.45 20.72 -5.17
N TYR A 151 22.21 21.18 -4.96
CA TYR A 151 21.96 22.45 -4.28
C TYR A 151 22.38 22.44 -2.81
N ALA A 152 22.23 21.32 -2.10
CA ALA A 152 22.67 21.19 -0.72
C ALA A 152 24.19 21.30 -0.59
N MET A 153 24.94 20.69 -1.52
CA MET A 153 26.39 20.78 -1.56
C MET A 153 26.87 22.21 -1.83
N LEU A 154 26.23 22.89 -2.79
CA LEU A 154 26.49 24.31 -3.07
C LEU A 154 26.14 25.20 -1.88
N GLY A 155 24.99 24.96 -1.25
CA GLY A 155 24.55 25.71 -0.07
C GLY A 155 25.48 25.52 1.12
N TRP A 156 25.95 24.29 1.37
CA TRP A 156 26.97 24.01 2.38
C TRP A 156 28.27 24.77 2.10
N MET A 157 28.73 24.78 0.84
CA MET A 157 29.97 25.45 0.46
C MET A 157 29.89 26.98 0.64
N VAL A 158 28.74 27.59 0.35
CA VAL A 158 28.54 29.05 0.40
C VAL A 158 28.09 29.53 1.77
N PHE A 159 27.11 28.87 2.38
CA PHE A 159 26.43 29.34 3.60
C PHE A 159 26.85 28.58 4.86
N GLY A 160 27.56 27.45 4.76
CA GLY A 160 27.83 26.57 5.90
C GLY A 160 28.63 27.21 7.05
N HIS A 161 29.47 28.20 6.75
CA HIS A 161 30.21 28.95 7.77
C HIS A 161 29.34 30.02 8.47
N ALA A 162 28.42 30.65 7.73
CA ALA A 162 27.58 31.73 8.23
C ALA A 162 26.31 31.21 8.94
N TYR A 163 25.75 30.10 8.45
CA TYR A 163 24.52 29.49 8.92
C TYR A 163 24.73 27.99 9.20
N PRO A 164 25.51 27.64 10.24
CA PRO A 164 25.87 26.26 10.52
C PRO A 164 24.68 25.38 10.95
N GLU A 165 23.61 25.96 11.49
CA GLU A 165 22.42 25.17 11.85
C GLU A 165 21.66 24.67 10.61
N GLN A 166 21.57 25.50 9.57
CA GLN A 166 20.86 25.19 8.33
C GLN A 166 21.75 24.54 7.27
N TYR A 167 23.04 24.91 7.23
CA TYR A 167 23.98 24.54 6.17
C TYR A 167 25.31 23.98 6.70
N GLY A 168 25.46 23.67 7.98
CA GLY A 168 26.73 23.17 8.55
C GLY A 168 27.13 21.77 8.06
N THR A 169 26.14 20.97 7.65
CA THR A 169 26.34 19.68 7.00
C THR A 169 25.46 19.56 5.76
N VAL A 170 25.85 18.69 4.83
CA VAL A 170 25.03 18.42 3.63
C VAL A 170 23.64 17.91 4.02
N GLY A 171 23.53 17.10 5.08
CA GLY A 171 22.22 16.61 5.57
C GLY A 171 21.31 17.73 6.08
N GLN A 172 21.85 18.69 6.84
CA GLN A 172 21.11 19.89 7.26
C GLN A 172 20.73 20.75 6.06
N ALA A 173 21.64 20.95 5.10
CA ALA A 173 21.36 21.71 3.88
C ALA A 173 20.24 21.05 3.06
N MET A 174 20.26 19.72 2.92
CA MET A 174 19.18 18.96 2.26
C MET A 174 17.86 19.11 3.00
N LEU A 175 17.84 19.08 4.34
CA LEU A 175 16.63 19.29 5.14
C LEU A 175 16.07 20.70 4.94
N THR A 176 16.93 21.73 5.01
CA THR A 176 16.57 23.14 4.80
C THR A 176 15.94 23.33 3.42
N LEU A 177 16.58 22.81 2.37
CA LEU A 177 16.06 22.87 1.00
C LEU A 177 14.77 22.05 0.84
N PHE A 178 14.67 20.88 1.47
CA PHE A 178 13.46 20.07 1.46
C PHE A 178 12.27 20.79 2.09
N LEU A 179 12.47 21.51 3.20
CA LEU A 179 11.43 22.37 3.80
C LEU A 179 11.05 23.50 2.83
N LEU A 180 12.04 24.11 2.18
CA LEU A 180 11.82 25.12 1.15
C LEU A 180 11.02 24.64 -0.06
N LEU A 181 10.92 23.32 -0.31
CA LEU A 181 10.02 22.77 -1.33
C LEU A 181 8.56 23.14 -1.07
N SER A 182 8.18 23.26 0.21
CA SER A 182 6.85 23.69 0.65
C SER A 182 6.69 25.22 0.71
N LEU A 183 7.72 25.97 0.31
CA LEU A 183 7.87 27.43 0.46
C LEU A 183 7.87 27.92 1.91
N ASP A 184 8.02 27.00 2.87
CA ASP A 184 8.13 27.33 4.28
C ASP A 184 9.46 28.07 4.57
N GLY A 185 9.39 29.17 5.32
CA GLY A 185 10.57 29.97 5.70
C GLY A 185 11.30 30.67 4.54
N ILE A 186 10.65 30.88 3.39
CA ILE A 186 11.31 31.45 2.20
C ILE A 186 11.87 32.86 2.41
N THR A 187 11.15 33.73 3.13
CA THR A 187 11.60 35.10 3.40
C THR A 187 12.87 35.11 4.24
N ASP A 188 12.90 34.25 5.25
CA ASP A 188 13.96 34.21 6.25
C ASP A 188 15.24 33.64 5.63
N THR A 189 15.11 32.59 4.82
CA THR A 189 16.23 32.00 4.06
C THR A 189 16.77 32.93 2.97
N LEU A 190 15.91 33.68 2.27
CA LEU A 190 16.34 34.69 1.30
C LEU A 190 17.10 35.84 1.96
N GLN A 191 16.61 36.34 3.10
CA GLN A 191 17.28 37.38 3.87
C GLN A 191 18.61 36.89 4.43
N ALA A 192 18.63 35.68 4.99
CA ALA A 192 19.84 35.02 5.47
C ALA A 192 20.88 34.87 4.34
N GLY A 193 20.45 34.44 3.16
CA GLY A 193 21.29 34.32 1.97
C GLY A 193 21.94 35.64 1.56
N ARG A 194 21.14 36.71 1.48
CA ARG A 194 21.64 38.06 1.14
C ARG A 194 22.67 38.57 2.14
N ALA A 195 22.49 38.25 3.42
CA ALA A 195 23.40 38.70 4.46
C ALA A 195 24.81 38.08 4.32
N VAL A 196 24.95 36.92 3.67
CA VAL A 196 26.26 36.34 3.34
C VAL A 196 26.79 36.90 2.03
N THR A 197 25.97 36.83 0.99
CA THR A 197 26.35 37.21 -0.37
C THR A 197 25.14 37.78 -1.09
N GLU A 198 25.29 38.92 -1.77
CA GLU A 198 24.20 39.52 -2.56
C GLU A 198 23.65 38.54 -3.63
N TRP A 199 24.51 37.68 -4.18
CA TRP A 199 24.18 36.61 -5.11
C TRP A 199 23.41 35.43 -4.50
N GLY A 200 23.26 35.37 -3.17
CA GLY A 200 22.49 34.33 -2.49
C GLY A 200 21.03 34.29 -2.95
N ILE A 201 20.47 35.44 -3.37
CA ILE A 201 19.13 35.51 -3.97
C ILE A 201 19.04 34.62 -5.20
N LEU A 202 20.05 34.64 -6.08
CA LEU A 202 20.04 33.84 -7.30
C LEU A 202 20.07 32.35 -6.99
N TYR A 203 20.80 31.93 -5.96
CA TYR A 203 20.83 30.55 -5.51
C TYR A 203 19.45 30.06 -5.06
N TYR A 204 18.77 30.81 -4.20
CA TYR A 204 17.45 30.43 -3.70
C TYR A 204 16.37 30.54 -4.79
N LEU A 205 16.46 31.56 -5.65
CA LEU A 205 15.53 31.74 -6.76
C LEU A 205 15.68 30.63 -7.80
N SER A 206 16.91 30.26 -8.18
CA SER A 206 17.16 29.17 -9.12
C SER A 206 16.75 27.82 -8.52
N TYR A 207 17.01 27.60 -7.23
CA TYR A 207 16.52 26.43 -6.50
C TYR A 207 15.00 26.35 -6.54
N MET A 208 14.30 27.44 -6.22
CA MET A 208 12.84 27.46 -6.17
C MET A 208 12.22 27.19 -7.55
N ILE A 209 12.78 27.77 -8.62
CA ILE A 209 12.34 27.50 -9.98
C ILE A 209 12.57 26.02 -10.33
N ALA A 210 13.76 25.49 -10.04
CA ALA A 210 14.08 24.09 -10.29
C ALA A 210 13.17 23.14 -9.48
N ALA A 211 12.95 23.45 -8.20
CA ALA A 211 12.12 22.68 -7.28
C ALA A 211 10.64 22.70 -7.70
N SER A 212 10.11 23.86 -8.09
CA SER A 212 8.75 23.99 -8.62
C SER A 212 8.56 23.21 -9.93
N TYR A 213 9.55 23.28 -10.83
CA TYR A 213 9.56 22.51 -12.07
C TYR A 213 9.62 21.01 -11.80
N LEU A 214 10.49 20.56 -10.90
CA LEU A 214 10.60 19.15 -10.49
C LEU A 214 9.31 18.66 -9.83
N LEU A 215 8.71 19.45 -8.94
CA LEU A 215 7.46 19.12 -8.28
C LEU A 215 6.31 18.99 -9.29
N THR A 216 6.23 19.93 -10.25
CA THR A 216 5.25 19.89 -11.33
C THR A 216 5.45 18.67 -12.21
N ASN A 217 6.69 18.36 -12.61
CA ASN A 217 7.00 17.18 -13.40
C ASN A 217 6.72 15.87 -12.64
N LEU A 218 6.97 15.84 -11.33
CA LEU A 218 6.60 14.71 -10.48
C LEU A 218 5.08 14.54 -10.44
N LEU A 219 4.33 15.62 -10.22
CA LEU A 219 2.87 15.59 -10.21
C LEU A 219 2.30 15.11 -11.54
N VAL A 220 2.78 15.67 -12.66
CA VAL A 220 2.39 15.24 -14.00
C VAL A 220 2.76 13.78 -14.22
N GLY A 221 3.96 13.34 -13.80
CA GLY A 221 4.37 11.93 -13.89
C GLY A 221 3.47 10.99 -13.09
N VAL A 222 3.08 11.36 -11.86
CA VAL A 222 2.13 10.60 -11.03
C VAL A 222 0.78 10.51 -11.73
N VAL A 223 0.26 11.64 -12.21
CA VAL A 223 -1.06 11.71 -12.87
C VAL A 223 -1.04 10.93 -14.18
N LEU A 224 0.00 11.07 -15.00
CA LEU A 224 0.14 10.33 -16.26
C LEU A 224 0.24 8.82 -16.02
N ASN A 225 1.02 8.37 -15.05
CA ASN A 225 1.11 6.95 -14.70
C ASN A 225 -0.26 6.41 -14.23
N ALA A 226 -0.99 7.18 -13.41
CA ALA A 226 -2.31 6.78 -12.94
C ALA A 226 -3.34 6.72 -14.10
N LEU A 227 -3.29 7.68 -15.04
CA LEU A 227 -4.14 7.68 -16.23
C LEU A 227 -3.81 6.53 -17.17
N GLN A 228 -2.53 6.22 -17.38
CA GLN A 228 -2.08 5.08 -18.18
C GLN A 228 -2.58 3.76 -17.59
N GLU A 229 -2.42 3.57 -16.28
CA GLU A 229 -2.90 2.38 -15.59
C GLU A 229 -4.44 2.24 -15.69
N ALA A 230 -5.18 3.34 -15.57
CA ALA A 230 -6.64 3.34 -15.76
C ALA A 230 -7.05 2.99 -17.20
N GLN A 231 -6.36 3.54 -18.21
CA GLN A 231 -6.62 3.25 -19.61
C GLN A 231 -6.29 1.80 -19.99
N GLU A 232 -5.26 1.21 -19.41
CA GLU A 232 -4.91 -0.20 -19.63
C GLU A 232 -6.03 -1.12 -19.14
N VAL A 233 -6.57 -0.87 -17.94
CA VAL A 233 -7.70 -1.64 -17.40
C VAL A 233 -8.94 -1.53 -18.28
N GLU A 234 -9.24 -0.34 -18.81
CA GLU A 234 -10.38 -0.12 -19.72
C GLU A 234 -10.18 -0.82 -21.07
N LYS A 235 -8.96 -0.77 -21.64
CA LYS A 235 -8.61 -1.50 -22.87
C LYS A 235 -8.70 -3.01 -22.69
N GLU A 236 -8.24 -3.56 -21.57
CA GLU A 236 -8.37 -4.98 -21.24
C GLU A 236 -9.83 -5.39 -21.10
N ALA A 237 -10.67 -4.56 -20.46
CA ALA A 237 -12.10 -4.80 -20.35
C ALA A 237 -12.82 -4.74 -21.71
N ALA A 238 -12.40 -3.83 -22.60
CA ALA A 238 -12.93 -3.72 -23.96
C ALA A 238 -12.44 -4.84 -24.90
N ALA A 239 -11.22 -5.35 -24.70
CA ALA A 239 -10.64 -6.44 -25.47
C ALA A 239 -11.05 -7.83 -24.97
N ALA A 240 -11.64 -7.92 -23.77
CA ALA A 240 -12.19 -9.17 -23.26
C ALA A 240 -13.31 -9.67 -24.19
N PRO A 241 -13.22 -10.91 -24.72
CA PRO A 241 -14.30 -11.46 -25.53
C PRO A 241 -15.61 -11.43 -24.73
N PRO A 242 -16.75 -11.12 -25.37
CA PRO A 242 -18.03 -11.08 -24.69
C PRO A 242 -18.21 -12.37 -23.91
N ALA A 243 -18.58 -12.24 -22.62
CA ALA A 243 -18.84 -13.39 -21.77
C ALA A 243 -19.71 -14.39 -22.54
N PRO A 244 -19.39 -15.71 -22.51
CA PRO A 244 -20.16 -16.69 -23.25
C PRO A 244 -21.63 -16.49 -22.89
N ALA A 245 -22.43 -16.19 -23.92
CA ALA A 245 -23.83 -15.86 -23.73
C ALA A 245 -24.49 -16.97 -22.89
N PRO A 246 -25.40 -16.63 -21.97
CA PRO A 246 -26.16 -17.64 -21.23
C PRO A 246 -26.69 -18.68 -22.20
N ARG A 247 -26.63 -19.97 -21.86
CA ARG A 247 -27.00 -21.09 -22.78
C ARG A 247 -28.35 -20.88 -23.49
N SER A 248 -29.28 -20.17 -22.84
CA SER A 248 -30.57 -19.76 -23.41
C SER A 248 -30.45 -18.99 -24.74
N ASN A 249 -29.44 -18.14 -24.90
CA ASN A 249 -29.27 -17.30 -26.08
C ASN A 249 -28.70 -18.09 -27.28
N ILE A 250 -27.98 -19.19 -27.02
CA ILE A 250 -27.53 -20.11 -28.07
C ILE A 250 -28.71 -20.94 -28.58
N GLU A 251 -29.56 -21.44 -27.67
CA GLU A 251 -30.78 -22.17 -28.02
C GLU A 251 -31.76 -21.30 -28.82
N GLU A 252 -31.93 -20.04 -28.43
CA GLU A 252 -32.78 -19.06 -29.11
C GLU A 252 -32.25 -18.73 -30.52
N ARG A 253 -30.93 -18.54 -30.69
CA ARG A 253 -30.31 -18.34 -32.01
C ARG A 253 -30.41 -19.57 -32.91
N ILE A 254 -30.28 -20.78 -32.35
CA ILE A 254 -30.46 -22.03 -33.10
C ILE A 254 -31.93 -22.18 -33.53
N ALA A 255 -32.89 -21.83 -32.67
CA ALA A 255 -34.31 -21.87 -33.00
C ALA A 255 -34.66 -20.89 -34.14
N VAL A 256 -34.15 -19.65 -34.08
CA VAL A 256 -34.35 -18.65 -35.14
C VAL A 256 -33.72 -19.09 -36.47
N LEU A 257 -32.49 -19.63 -36.45
CA LEU A 257 -31.84 -20.13 -37.66
C LEU A 257 -32.57 -21.32 -38.27
N ARG A 258 -33.10 -22.24 -37.45
CA ARG A 258 -33.92 -23.37 -37.94
C ARG A 258 -35.23 -22.88 -38.55
N ALA A 259 -35.92 -21.94 -37.91
CA ALA A 259 -37.15 -21.37 -38.44
C ALA A 259 -36.92 -20.69 -39.81
N ALA A 260 -35.83 -19.94 -39.95
CA ALA A 260 -35.46 -19.32 -41.22
C ALA A 260 -35.11 -20.37 -42.31
N LEU A 261 -34.49 -21.49 -41.93
CA LEU A 261 -34.20 -22.58 -42.85
C LEU A 261 -35.47 -23.28 -43.33
N ASP A 262 -36.42 -23.54 -42.42
CA ASP A 262 -37.72 -24.15 -42.73
C ASP A 262 -38.55 -23.27 -43.68
N ASP A 263 -38.50 -21.95 -43.50
CA ASP A 263 -39.20 -21.01 -44.39
C ASP A 263 -38.58 -20.98 -45.79
N LEU A 264 -37.24 -21.02 -45.89
CA LEU A 264 -36.54 -21.15 -47.17
C LEU A 264 -36.85 -22.49 -47.86
N GLU A 265 -36.90 -23.60 -47.12
CA GLU A 265 -37.28 -24.91 -47.68
C GLU A 265 -38.72 -24.89 -48.23
N ARG A 266 -39.66 -24.23 -47.54
CA ARG A 266 -41.03 -24.07 -48.04
C ARG A 266 -41.11 -23.19 -49.29
N GLU A 267 -40.30 -22.14 -49.36
CA GLU A 267 -40.25 -21.26 -50.53
C GLU A 267 -39.70 -21.99 -51.76
N VAL A 268 -38.66 -22.82 -51.57
CA VAL A 268 -38.11 -23.69 -52.63
C VAL A 268 -39.11 -24.79 -53.02
N ALA A 269 -39.74 -25.48 -52.05
CA ALA A 269 -40.74 -26.51 -52.32
C ALA A 269 -42.01 -25.94 -52.99
N GLY A 270 -42.36 -24.69 -52.71
CA GLY A 270 -43.44 -23.97 -53.39
C GLY A 270 -43.08 -23.53 -54.81
N ALA A 271 -41.80 -23.24 -55.07
CA ALA A 271 -41.30 -22.90 -56.41
C ALA A 271 -41.28 -24.12 -57.36
N ASP A 272 -41.10 -25.33 -56.83
CA ASP A 272 -41.16 -26.58 -57.60
C ASP A 272 -42.61 -27.06 -57.90
N ALA A 273 -43.62 -26.39 -57.37
CA ALA A 273 -45.04 -26.75 -57.55
C ALA A 273 -45.76 -26.00 -58.69
N VAL A 274 -45.03 -25.44 -59.67
CA VAL A 274 -45.65 -24.94 -60.91
C VAL A 274 -45.94 -26.13 -61.83
N PRO A 275 -47.20 -26.50 -62.11
CA PRO A 275 -47.50 -27.59 -63.03
C PRO A 275 -47.17 -27.12 -64.44
N VAL A 276 -46.22 -27.81 -65.08
CA VAL A 276 -46.04 -27.75 -66.54
C VAL A 276 -47.22 -28.50 -67.17
N GLU A 277 -48.38 -27.84 -67.27
CA GLU A 277 -49.43 -28.31 -68.17
C GLU A 277 -49.07 -27.93 -69.60
N ALA A 278 -48.74 -28.97 -70.35
CA ALA A 278 -48.58 -28.97 -71.78
C ALA A 278 -49.92 -28.74 -72.50
N GLY A 279 -49.88 -27.97 -73.58
CA GLY A 279 -50.58 -28.38 -74.81
C GLY A 279 -51.63 -27.42 -75.39
N VAL A 280 -51.30 -26.97 -76.61
CA VAL A 280 -52.19 -26.94 -77.79
C VAL A 280 -53.31 -25.90 -77.79
N ARG A 281 -53.07 -24.81 -78.53
CA ARG A 281 -53.70 -24.53 -79.83
C ARG A 281 -52.85 -23.59 -80.66
#